data_AF-A0A8J6XE56-F1
#
_entry.id   AF-A0A8J6XE56-F1
#
_cell.length_a   1.000
_cell.length_b   1.000
_cell.length_c   1.000
_cell.angle_alpha   90.00
_cell.angle_beta   90.00
_cell.angle_gamma   90.00
#
_symmetry.space_group_name_H-M   'P 1'
#
loop_
_entity.id
_entity.type
_entity.pdbx_description
1 polymer ?
#
loop_
_entity_poly.entity_id
_entity_poly.type
_entity_poly.pdbx_seq_one_letter_code
_entity_poly.pdbx_strand_id
1 'polypeptide(L)' 'MINPLFEKQILAQLNKLSNEQQQQVLDFAQFLAMKNPVGVPGKDLLQFAGVISDQDAKVMLEAAEENWGQADLKAWTE' A
#
# COMPACT_ATOMS: atom_id res chain seq x y z
N MET A 1 -20.16 -19.83 -0.47
CA MET A 1 -19.64 -20.71 -1.55
C MET A 1 -18.77 -19.87 -2.45
N ILE A 2 -17.56 -20.32 -2.78
CA ILE A 2 -16.69 -19.63 -3.75
C ILE A 2 -17.34 -19.75 -5.14
N ASN A 3 -17.24 -18.68 -5.93
CA ASN A 3 -17.68 -18.70 -7.31
C ASN A 3 -16.67 -19.55 -8.14
N PRO A 4 -17.13 -20.62 -8.84
CA PRO A 4 -16.25 -21.57 -9.52
C PRO A 4 -15.32 -20.96 -10.58
N LEU A 5 -15.70 -19.84 -11.20
CA LEU A 5 -14.86 -19.14 -12.15
C LEU A 5 -13.62 -18.56 -11.45
N PHE A 6 -13.82 -17.91 -10.31
CA PHE A 6 -12.75 -17.29 -9.54
C PHE A 6 -11.86 -18.36 -8.89
N GLU A 7 -12.42 -19.46 -8.41
CA GLU A 7 -11.65 -20.60 -7.89
C GLU A 7 -10.63 -21.11 -8.91
N LYS A 8 -11.10 -21.39 -10.13
CA LYS A 8 -10.24 -21.90 -11.22
C LYS A 8 -9.16 -20.90 -11.61
N GLN A 9 -9.49 -19.61 -11.68
CA GLN A 9 -8.52 -18.57 -12.02
C GLN A 9 -7.47 -18.39 -10.93
N ILE A 10 -7.85 -18.38 -9.65
CA ILE A 10 -6.92 -18.28 -8.53
C ILE A 10 -5.96 -19.47 -8.51
N LEU A 11 -6.47 -20.70 -8.66
CA LEU A 11 -5.63 -21.90 -8.75
C LEU A 11 -4.67 -21.85 -9.94
N ALA A 12 -5.12 -21.36 -11.10
CA ALA A 12 -4.27 -21.22 -12.27
C ALA A 12 -3.13 -20.22 -12.08
N GLN A 13 -3.31 -19.17 -11.28
CA GLN A 13 -2.24 -18.23 -10.94
C GLN A 13 -1.30 -18.80 -9.87
N LEU A 14 -1.84 -19.42 -8.81
CA LEU A 14 -1.04 -20.05 -7.75
C LEU A 14 -0.04 -21.08 -8.30
N ASN A 15 -0.45 -21.87 -9.30
CA ASN A 15 0.42 -22.87 -9.93
C ASN A 15 1.65 -22.28 -10.65
N LYS A 16 1.67 -20.97 -10.94
CA LYS A 16 2.80 -20.29 -11.59
C LYS A 16 3.76 -19.64 -10.59
N LEU A 17 3.37 -19.58 -9.32
CA LEU A 17 4.10 -18.90 -8.26
C LEU A 17 5.08 -19.85 -7.57
N SER A 18 6.18 -19.30 -7.06
CA SER A 18 7.04 -20.04 -6.13
C SER A 18 6.31 -20.33 -4.82
N ASN A 19 6.81 -21.29 -4.03
CA ASN A 19 6.22 -21.61 -2.73
C ASN A 19 6.14 -20.38 -1.80
N GLU A 20 7.15 -19.49 -1.84
CA GLU A 20 7.16 -18.25 -1.07
C GLU A 20 6.04 -17.30 -1.51
N GLN A 21 5.85 -17.13 -2.82
CA GLN A 21 4.78 -16.30 -3.37
C GLN A 21 3.40 -16.91 -3.11
N GLN A 22 3.26 -18.24 -3.13
CA GLN A 22 2.01 -18.90 -2.74
C GLN A 22 1.67 -18.64 -1.26
N GLN A 23 2.67 -18.67 -0.38
CA GLN A 23 2.49 -18.31 1.04
C GLN A 23 2.02 -16.86 1.20
N GLN A 24 2.61 -15.92 0.47
CA GLN A 24 2.16 -14.51 0.49
C GLN A 24 0.69 -14.35 0.07
N VAL A 25 0.26 -15.08 -0.97
CA VAL A 25 -1.14 -15.04 -1.41
C VAL A 25 -2.07 -15.62 -0.34
N LEU A 26 -1.65 -16.70 0.33
CA LEU A 26 -2.42 -17.29 1.44
C LEU A 26 -2.56 -16.33 2.61
N ASP A 27 -1.47 -15.69 3.04
CA ASP A 27 -1.47 -14.73 4.15
C ASP A 27 -2.40 -13.54 3.83
N PHE A 28 -2.37 -13.05 2.59
CA PHE A 28 -3.25 -11.97 2.16
C PHE A 28 -4.73 -12.40 2.12
N ALA A 29 -5.03 -13.60 1.61
CA ALA A 29 -6.40 -14.11 1.59
C ALA A 29 -6.96 -14.28 3.02
N GLN A 30 -6.12 -14.73 3.96
CA GLN A 30 -6.47 -14.82 5.38
C GLN A 30 -6.73 -13.44 5.98
N PHE A 31 -5.87 -12.45 5.68
CA PHE A 31 -6.05 -11.06 6.10
C PHE A 31 -7.38 -10.48 5.58
N LEU A 32 -7.70 -10.68 4.30
CA LEU A 32 -8.97 -10.21 3.72
C LEU A 32 -10.20 -10.88 4.33
N ALA A 33 -10.09 -12.14 4.76
CA ALA A 33 -11.17 -12.86 5.40
C ALA A 33 -11.42 -12.38 6.85
N MET A 34 -10.49 -11.64 7.46
CA MET A 34 -10.71 -11.02 8.77
C MET A 34 -11.77 -9.92 8.65
N LYS A 35 -12.86 -10.05 9.42
CA LYS A 35 -14.00 -9.09 9.41
C LYS A 35 -13.61 -7.64 9.64
N ASN A 36 -12.54 -7.41 10.41
CA ASN A 36 -11.95 -6.10 10.66
C ASN A 36 -10.43 -6.24 10.45
N PRO A 37 -9.88 -5.90 9.27
CA PRO A 37 -8.44 -5.80 9.12
C PRO A 37 -7.91 -4.79 10.15
N VAL A 38 -7.14 -5.28 11.12
CA VAL A 38 -6.54 -4.42 12.14
C VAL A 38 -5.34 -3.77 11.49
N GLY A 39 -5.43 -2.46 11.24
CA GLY A 39 -4.28 -1.67 10.82
C GLY A 39 -3.18 -1.74 11.87
N VAL A 40 -1.92 -1.62 11.46
CA VAL A 40 -0.80 -1.49 12.40
C VAL A 40 -0.89 -0.11 13.05
N PRO A 41 -0.90 0.00 14.39
CA PRO A 41 -0.85 1.29 15.07
C PRO A 41 0.34 2.12 14.58
N GLY A 42 0.13 3.41 14.26
CA GLY A 42 1.19 4.26 13.69
C GLY A 42 2.47 4.33 14.53
N LYS A 43 2.35 4.21 15.86
CA LYS A 43 3.49 4.11 16.78
C LYS A 43 4.41 2.90 16.48
N ASP A 44 3.84 1.79 16.00
CA ASP A 44 4.57 0.56 15.70
C ASP A 44 5.23 0.62 14.30
N LEU A 45 4.80 1.59 13.47
CA LEU A 45 5.40 1.90 12.17
C LEU A 45 6.61 2.84 12.26
N LEU A 46 6.86 3.46 13.43
CA LEU A 46 7.98 4.40 13.60
C LEU A 46 9.34 3.77 13.33
N GLN A 47 9.50 2.45 13.48
CA GLN A 47 10.73 1.74 13.12
C GLN A 47 11.06 1.81 11.62
N PHE A 48 10.03 2.02 10.77
CA PHE A 48 10.18 2.20 9.33
C PHE A 48 10.28 3.68 8.94
N ALA A 49 10.04 4.60 9.88
CA ALA A 49 10.24 6.01 9.64
C ALA A 49 11.75 6.27 9.53
N GLY A 50 12.22 6.52 8.32
CA GLY A 50 13.53 7.11 8.09
C GLY A 50 13.56 8.54 8.64
N VAL A 51 14.76 9.01 9.00
CA VAL A 51 14.98 10.42 9.31
C VAL A 51 15.17 11.15 7.99
N ILE A 52 14.29 12.10 7.68
CA ILE A 52 14.57 13.09 6.63
C ILE A 52 15.72 13.94 7.16
N SER A 53 16.85 13.95 6.45
CA SER A 53 18.00 14.76 6.87
C SER A 53 17.66 16.25 6.78
N ASP A 54 18.34 17.09 7.56
CA ASP A 54 18.14 18.55 7.47
C ASP A 54 18.39 19.07 6.04
N GLN A 55 19.28 18.42 5.30
CA GLN A 55 19.57 18.76 3.91
C GLN A 55 18.40 18.38 2.99
N ASP A 56 17.87 17.16 3.12
CA ASP A 56 16.72 16.73 2.33
C ASP A 56 15.48 17.55 2.67
N ALA A 57 15.29 17.90 3.94
CA ALA A 57 14.20 18.75 4.40
C ALA A 57 14.28 20.15 3.77
N LYS A 58 15.48 20.75 3.67
CA LYS A 58 15.68 22.05 3.00
C LYS A 58 15.38 21.97 1.51
N VAL A 59 15.85 20.93 0.82
CA VAL A 59 15.56 20.72 -0.60
C VAL A 59 14.06 20.58 -0.83
N MET A 60 13.35 19.84 0.04
CA MET A 60 11.90 19.71 -0.03
C MET A 60 11.18 21.05 0.21
N LEU A 61 11.66 21.87 1.15
CA LEU A 61 11.12 23.19 1.43
C LEU A 61 11.31 24.16 0.25
N GLU A 62 12.53 24.23 -0.28
CA GLU A 62 12.85 25.06 -1.45
C GLU A 62 12.00 24.66 -2.66
N ALA A 63 11.86 23.35 -2.94
CA ALA A 63 11.01 22.86 -4.02
C ALA A 63 9.51 23.16 -3.81
N ALA A 64 9.05 23.16 -2.55
CA ALA A 64 7.68 23.54 -2.21
C ALA A 64 7.45 25.04 -2.41
N GLU A 65 8.44 25.90 -2.13
CA GLU A 65 8.34 27.36 -2.30
C GLU A 65 8.49 27.81 -3.76
N GLU A 66 9.40 27.19 -4.52
CA GLU A 66 9.66 27.54 -5.93
C GLU A 66 8.54 27.09 -6.88
N ASN A 67 7.80 26.03 -6.51
CA ASN A 67 6.80 25.42 -7.37
C ASN A 67 5.49 25.12 -6.64
N TRP A 68 5.10 25.97 -5.67
CA TRP A 68 3.75 25.94 -5.10
C TRP A 68 2.75 26.44 -6.14
N GLY A 69 2.48 25.56 -7.12
CA GLY A 69 1.37 25.70 -8.03
C GLY A 69 0.10 25.90 -7.21
N GLN A 70 -0.64 26.96 -7.53
CA GLN A 70 -1.96 27.19 -6.98
C GLN A 70 -2.75 25.89 -7.10
N ALA A 71 -3.11 25.28 -5.96
CA ALA A 71 -3.94 24.10 -5.98
C ALA A 71 -5.25 24.47 -6.69
N ASP A 72 -5.50 23.88 -7.85
CA ASP A 72 -6.79 24.03 -8.50
C ASP A 72 -7.81 23.21 -7.71
N LEU A 73 -8.39 23.87 -6.70
CA LEU A 73 -9.40 23.28 -5.83
C LEU A 73 -10.61 22.76 -6.63
N LYS A 74 -10.86 23.28 -7.84
CA LYS A 74 -11.95 22.79 -8.69
C LYS A 74 -11.64 21.41 -9.30
N ALA A 75 -10.39 21.12 -9.60
CA ALA A 75 -9.97 19.82 -10.14
C ALA A 75 -10.24 18.64 -9.18
N TRP A 76 -10.51 18.93 -7.90
CA TRP A 76 -10.76 17.93 -6.86
C TRP A 76 -12.25 17.83 -6.47
N THR A 77 -13.11 18.69 -7.02
CA THR A 77 -14.53 18.78 -6.66
C THR A 77 -15.50 18.57 -7.82
N GLU A 78 -15.00 18.28 -9.03
CA GLU A 78 -15.82 17.89 -10.20
C GLU A 78 -15.79 16.37 -10.45
#